data_AF-K1SKI4-F1
#
_entry.id   AF-K1SKI4-F1
#
_cell.length_a   1.000
_cell.length_b   1.000
_cell.length_c   1.000
_cell.angle_alpha   90.00
_cell.angle_beta   90.00
_cell.angle_gamma   90.00
#
_symmetry.space_group_name_H-M   'P 1'
#
loop_
_entity.id
_entity.type
_entity.pdbx_description
1 polymer ?
#
loop_
_entity_poly.entity_id
_entity_poly.type
_entity_poly.pdbx_seq_one_letter_code
_entity_poly.pdbx_strand_id
1 'polypeptide(L)'
;MNFNKILQSLFGNKSTRDMKLIQPIVEKIKAEYPKMQALSNDELRAKTKELQKYVQEYAKEEKAKIAELKAKIEDTPIDEREGIFNQIDKLEQEALDKYEEALNEVLPQVFAIVKDTARRFAENEETIVTATDFDRELASNPANDFVTIDG
;
A
#
# COMPACT_ATOMS: atom_id res chain seq x y z
N MET A 1 46.76 16.88 -1.67
CA MET A 1 45.57 16.03 -1.85
C MET A 1 44.89 15.86 -0.51
N ASN A 2 43.58 16.10 -0.45
CA ASN A 2 42.85 16.17 0.81
C ASN A 2 42.36 14.77 1.20
N PHE A 3 42.83 14.20 2.31
CA PHE A 3 42.48 12.86 2.79
C PHE A 3 40.96 12.66 2.90
N ASN A 4 40.23 13.72 3.27
CA ASN A 4 38.77 13.75 3.28
C ASN A 4 38.13 13.51 1.89
N LYS A 5 38.76 13.96 0.80
CA LYS A 5 38.27 13.70 -0.57
C LYS A 5 38.49 12.25 -0.99
N ILE A 6 39.56 11.61 -0.50
CA ILE A 6 39.83 10.17 -0.76
C ILE A 6 38.83 9.32 0.03
N LEU A 7 38.59 9.64 1.31
CA LEU A 7 37.58 8.96 2.12
C LEU A 7 36.14 9.18 1.61
N GLN A 8 35.78 10.41 1.20
CA GLN A 8 34.48 10.67 0.56
C GLN A 8 34.33 9.97 -0.80
N SER A 9 35.43 9.81 -1.56
CA SER A 9 35.42 9.05 -2.82
C SER A 9 35.21 7.55 -2.60
N LEU A 10 35.82 7.00 -1.54
CA LEU A 10 35.72 5.57 -1.20
C LEU A 10 34.40 5.20 -0.50
N PHE A 11 33.87 6.06 0.40
CA PHE A 11 32.67 5.79 1.19
C PHE A 11 31.40 6.53 0.72
N GLY A 12 31.53 7.49 -0.20
CA GLY A 12 30.43 8.36 -0.63
C GLY A 12 30.01 9.40 0.43
N ASN A 13 29.07 10.27 0.08
CA ASN A 13 28.38 11.12 1.05
C ASN A 13 27.06 10.48 1.51
N LYS A 14 26.40 11.03 2.53
CA LYS A 14 25.12 10.51 3.05
C LYS A 14 24.08 10.34 1.94
N SER A 15 23.89 11.36 1.09
CA SER A 15 22.94 11.30 -0.03
C SER A 15 23.25 10.16 -1.00
N THR A 16 24.52 9.93 -1.35
CA THR A 16 24.91 8.81 -2.23
C THR A 16 24.64 7.45 -1.58
N ARG A 17 24.84 7.33 -0.26
CA ARG A 17 24.53 6.08 0.47
C ARG A 17 23.03 5.82 0.53
N ASP A 18 22.25 6.84 0.87
CA ASP A 18 20.78 6.74 0.93
C ASP A 18 20.20 6.41 -0.45
N MET A 19 20.73 7.04 -1.51
CA MET A 19 20.36 6.72 -2.90
C MET A 19 20.64 5.25 -3.26
N LYS A 20 21.81 4.72 -2.86
CA LYS A 20 22.14 3.30 -3.10
C LYS A 20 21.17 2.34 -2.42
N LEU A 21 20.59 2.71 -1.28
CA LEU A 21 19.60 1.87 -0.58
C LEU A 21 18.25 1.86 -1.29
N ILE A 22 17.80 3.00 -1.84
CA ILE A 22 16.50 3.11 -2.52
C ILE A 22 16.55 2.73 -4.00
N GLN A 23 17.72 2.82 -4.65
CA GLN A 23 17.86 2.55 -6.08
C GLN A 23 17.28 1.18 -6.51
N PRO A 24 17.51 0.07 -5.76
CA PRO A 24 16.91 -1.22 -6.12
C PRO A 24 15.38 -1.18 -6.15
N ILE A 25 14.76 -0.45 -5.24
CA ILE A 25 13.30 -0.27 -5.18
C ILE A 25 12.82 0.55 -6.39
N VAL A 26 13.53 1.63 -6.72
CA VAL A 26 13.24 2.47 -7.90
C VAL A 26 13.31 1.64 -9.19
N GLU A 27 14.32 0.79 -9.34
CA GLU A 27 14.42 -0.08 -10.52
C GLU A 27 13.30 -1.12 -10.59
N LYS A 28 12.86 -1.68 -9.45
CA LYS A 28 11.67 -2.55 -9.40
C LYS A 28 10.40 -1.80 -9.83
N ILE A 29 10.20 -0.56 -9.37
CA ILE A 29 9.06 0.27 -9.78
C ILE A 29 9.09 0.53 -11.29
N LYS A 30 10.26 0.89 -11.84
CA LYS A 30 10.42 1.10 -13.29
C LYS A 30 10.13 -0.16 -14.10
N ALA A 31 10.47 -1.34 -13.57
CA ALA A 31 10.20 -2.61 -14.24
C ALA A 31 8.70 -2.98 -14.25
N GLU A 32 7.94 -2.62 -13.20
CA GLU A 32 6.49 -2.83 -13.16
C GLU A 32 5.71 -1.80 -13.98
N TYR A 33 6.26 -0.59 -14.16
CA TYR A 33 5.57 0.53 -14.81
C TYR A 33 4.97 0.24 -16.20
N PRO A 34 5.66 -0.44 -17.14
CA PRO A 34 5.08 -0.77 -18.44
C PRO A 34 3.80 -1.59 -18.35
N LYS A 35 3.66 -2.45 -17.33
CA LYS A 35 2.45 -3.24 -17.11
C LYS A 35 1.28 -2.36 -16.70
N MET A 36 1.52 -1.35 -15.85
CA MET A 36 0.49 -0.41 -15.39
C MET A 36 0.07 0.54 -16.51
N GLN A 37 1.04 1.00 -17.31
CA GLN A 37 0.78 1.87 -18.46
C GLN A 37 -0.12 1.21 -19.52
N ALA A 38 -0.03 -0.12 -19.67
CA ALA A 38 -0.83 -0.87 -20.62
C ALA A 38 -2.30 -1.06 -20.21
N LEU A 39 -2.67 -0.78 -18.96
CA LEU A 39 -4.04 -0.95 -18.46
C LEU A 39 -4.95 0.20 -18.91
N SER A 40 -6.24 -0.06 -19.09
CA SER A 40 -7.28 0.97 -19.13
C SER A 40 -7.47 1.63 -17.76
N ASN A 41 -8.22 2.74 -17.69
CA ASN A 41 -8.50 3.40 -16.41
C ASN A 41 -9.23 2.47 -15.42
N ASP A 42 -10.19 1.69 -15.92
CA ASP A 42 -10.94 0.73 -15.10
C ASP A 42 -10.10 -0.46 -14.67
N GLU A 43 -9.26 -0.99 -15.55
CA GLU A 43 -8.31 -2.05 -15.18
C GLU A 43 -7.27 -1.56 -14.15
N LEU A 44 -6.82 -0.31 -14.24
CA LEU A 44 -5.93 0.29 -13.25
C LEU A 44 -6.61 0.41 -11.88
N ARG A 45 -7.88 0.84 -11.83
CA ARG A 45 -8.69 0.85 -10.59
C ARG A 45 -8.89 -0.56 -10.03
N ALA A 46 -9.19 -1.52 -10.90
CA ALA A 46 -9.35 -2.92 -10.50
C ALA A 46 -8.04 -3.48 -9.94
N LYS A 47 -6.89 -3.14 -10.53
CA LYS A 47 -5.58 -3.56 -10.04
C LYS A 47 -5.29 -3.04 -8.64
N THR A 48 -5.66 -1.79 -8.34
CA THR A 48 -5.56 -1.25 -6.97
C THR A 48 -6.40 -2.07 -5.98
N LYS A 49 -7.62 -2.48 -6.35
CA LYS A 49 -8.49 -3.31 -5.50
C LYS A 49 -7.94 -4.72 -5.30
N GLU A 50 -7.36 -5.32 -6.34
CA GLU A 50 -6.68 -6.61 -6.26
C GLU A 50 -5.52 -6.57 -5.25
N LEU A 51 -4.65 -5.56 -5.33
CA LEU A 51 -3.52 -5.41 -4.40
C LEU A 51 -3.98 -5.12 -2.96
N GLN A 52 -5.02 -4.29 -2.79
CA GLN A 52 -5.61 -4.05 -1.47
C GLN A 52 -6.13 -5.35 -0.85
N LYS A 53 -6.84 -6.17 -1.65
CA LYS A 53 -7.35 -7.46 -1.19
C LYS A 53 -6.21 -8.43 -0.86
N TYR A 54 -5.16 -8.48 -1.69
CA TYR A 54 -3.97 -9.30 -1.42
C TYR A 54 -3.37 -9.00 -0.05
N VAL A 55 -3.09 -7.71 0.22
CA VAL A 55 -2.53 -7.28 1.51
C VAL A 55 -3.46 -7.66 2.66
N GLN A 56 -4.76 -7.41 2.54
CA GLN A 56 -5.74 -7.72 3.59
C GLN A 56 -5.84 -9.22 3.89
N GLU A 57 -5.82 -10.07 2.87
CA GLU A 57 -5.92 -11.52 3.01
C GLU A 57 -4.63 -12.15 3.58
N TYR A 58 -3.49 -11.49 3.42
CA TYR A 58 -2.19 -12.03 3.86
C TYR A 58 -2.12 -12.30 5.38
N ALA A 59 -2.83 -11.51 6.20
CA ALA A 59 -2.93 -11.70 7.67
C ALA A 59 -4.32 -12.18 8.13
N LYS A 60 -5.08 -12.83 7.24
CA LYS A 60 -6.46 -13.25 7.52
C LYS A 60 -6.56 -14.29 8.62
N GLU A 61 -5.62 -15.23 8.68
CA GLU A 61 -5.61 -16.28 9.69
C GLU A 61 -5.43 -15.70 11.10
N GLU A 62 -4.51 -14.77 11.26
CA GLU A 62 -4.25 -14.08 12.53
C GLU A 62 -5.48 -13.27 12.95
N LYS A 63 -6.08 -12.53 12.01
CA LYS A 63 -7.31 -11.78 12.26
C LYS A 63 -8.48 -12.67 12.68
N ALA A 64 -8.64 -13.83 12.05
CA ALA A 64 -9.66 -14.79 12.43
C ALA A 64 -9.44 -15.31 13.86
N LYS A 65 -8.21 -15.71 14.20
CA LYS A 65 -7.84 -16.16 15.55
C LYS A 65 -8.04 -15.06 16.60
N ILE A 66 -7.65 -13.81 16.29
CA ILE A 66 -7.87 -12.65 17.18
C ILE A 66 -9.38 -12.46 17.42
N ALA A 67 -10.21 -12.52 16.39
CA ALA A 67 -11.65 -12.37 16.53
C ALA A 67 -12.27 -13.49 17.39
N GLU A 68 -11.83 -14.74 17.20
CA GLU A 68 -12.24 -15.88 18.02
C GLU A 68 -11.83 -15.73 19.49
N LEU A 69 -10.60 -15.27 19.76
CA LEU A 69 -10.12 -15.01 21.12
C LEU A 69 -10.89 -13.86 21.76
N LYS A 70 -11.14 -12.76 21.04
CA LYS A 70 -11.92 -11.61 21.52
C LYS A 70 -13.36 -12.01 21.87
N ALA A 71 -13.99 -12.88 21.08
CA ALA A 71 -15.33 -13.39 21.37
C ALA A 71 -15.35 -14.24 22.66
N LYS A 72 -14.30 -15.02 22.94
CA LYS A 72 -14.21 -15.84 24.15
C LYS A 72 -13.99 -15.01 25.43
N ILE A 73 -13.43 -13.80 25.32
CA ILE A 73 -13.15 -12.93 26.48
C ILE A 73 -14.42 -12.55 27.22
N GLU A 74 -15.54 -12.33 26.51
CA GLU A 74 -16.81 -11.92 27.11
C GLU A 74 -17.27 -12.93 28.18
N ASP A 75 -17.09 -14.23 27.92
CA ASP A 75 -17.49 -15.33 28.80
C ASP A 75 -16.37 -15.82 29.75
N THR A 76 -15.16 -15.26 29.65
CA THR A 76 -14.00 -15.70 30.46
C THR A 76 -13.92 -14.94 31.80
N PRO A 77 -13.73 -15.61 32.96
CA PRO A 77 -13.44 -14.97 34.24
C PRO A 77 -12.27 -14.00 34.17
N ILE A 78 -12.34 -12.87 34.88
CA ILE A 78 -11.36 -11.77 34.75
C ILE A 78 -9.92 -12.24 35.03
N ASP A 79 -9.75 -13.13 36.00
CA ASP A 79 -8.48 -13.73 36.40
C ASP A 79 -7.88 -14.68 35.36
N GLU A 80 -8.68 -15.17 34.41
CA GLU A 80 -8.23 -16.04 33.32
C GLU A 80 -7.99 -15.29 31.99
N ARG A 81 -8.39 -14.00 31.91
CA ARG A 81 -8.28 -13.21 30.67
C ARG A 81 -6.86 -12.82 30.28
N GLU A 82 -5.93 -12.71 31.24
CA GLU A 82 -4.56 -12.27 30.99
C GLU A 82 -3.86 -13.13 29.92
N GLY A 83 -4.01 -14.46 30.01
CA GLY A 83 -3.45 -15.38 29.02
C GLY A 83 -4.03 -15.19 27.62
N ILE A 84 -5.32 -14.84 27.52
CA ILE A 84 -5.99 -14.57 26.23
C ILE A 84 -5.50 -13.24 25.63
N PHE A 85 -5.38 -12.20 26.45
CA PHE A 85 -4.83 -10.92 25.99
C PHE A 85 -3.40 -11.05 25.48
N ASN A 86 -2.54 -11.77 26.19
CA ASN A 86 -1.17 -12.04 25.74
C ASN A 86 -1.12 -12.78 24.38
N GLN A 87 -2.08 -13.68 24.12
CA GLN A 87 -2.18 -14.36 22.82
C GLN A 87 -2.66 -13.41 21.72
N ILE A 88 -3.63 -12.54 22.03
CA ILE A 88 -4.11 -11.51 21.10
C ILE A 88 -2.96 -10.58 20.72
N ASP A 89 -2.22 -10.04 21.69
CA ASP A 89 -1.10 -9.12 21.44
C ASP A 89 -0.04 -9.76 20.54
N LYS A 90 0.27 -11.04 20.77
CA LYS A 90 1.19 -11.79 19.92
C LYS A 90 0.67 -11.93 18.48
N LEU A 91 -0.59 -12.30 18.31
CA LEU A 91 -1.21 -12.43 16.99
C LEU A 91 -1.33 -11.08 16.27
N GLU A 92 -1.55 -9.99 17.01
CA GLU A 92 -1.59 -8.64 16.46
C GLU A 92 -0.21 -8.23 15.93
N GLN A 93 0.88 -8.56 16.65
CA GLN A 93 2.23 -8.36 16.15
C GLN A 93 2.52 -9.23 14.92
N GLU A 94 2.16 -10.52 14.95
CA GLU A 94 2.33 -11.42 13.79
C GLU A 94 1.56 -10.91 12.56
N ALA A 95 0.36 -10.39 12.75
CA ALA A 95 -0.42 -9.77 11.67
C ALA A 95 0.24 -8.51 11.12
N LEU A 96 0.86 -7.69 11.96
CA LEU A 96 1.60 -6.49 11.54
C LEU A 96 2.83 -6.86 10.70
N ASP A 97 3.62 -7.83 11.16
CA ASP A 97 4.80 -8.30 10.42
C ASP A 97 4.40 -8.84 9.04
N LYS A 98 3.31 -9.62 8.99
CA LYS A 98 2.70 -10.09 7.74
C LYS A 98 2.25 -8.95 6.82
N TYR A 99 1.62 -7.91 7.37
CA TYR A 99 1.26 -6.74 6.56
C TYR A 99 2.49 -6.02 6.01
N GLU A 100 3.55 -5.89 6.79
CA GLU A 100 4.80 -5.29 6.34
C GLU A 100 5.40 -6.08 5.16
N GLU A 101 5.43 -7.42 5.25
CA GLU A 101 5.87 -8.28 4.14
C GLU A 101 5.03 -8.04 2.88
N ALA A 102 3.70 -8.18 2.99
CA ALA A 102 2.80 -8.02 1.85
C ALA A 102 2.89 -6.61 1.24
N LEU A 103 3.00 -5.57 2.07
CA LEU A 103 3.18 -4.19 1.61
C LEU A 103 4.50 -4.01 0.87
N ASN A 104 5.59 -4.58 1.37
CA ASN A 104 6.90 -4.53 0.71
C ASN A 104 6.90 -5.29 -0.62
N GLU A 105 6.15 -6.40 -0.73
CA GLU A 105 5.99 -7.14 -1.97
C GLU A 105 5.23 -6.34 -3.04
N VAL A 106 4.11 -5.71 -2.67
CA VAL A 106 3.28 -4.94 -3.63
C VAL A 106 3.79 -3.52 -3.87
N LEU A 107 4.72 -3.02 -3.06
CA LEU A 107 5.26 -1.65 -3.12
C LEU A 107 5.64 -1.22 -4.56
N PRO A 108 6.41 -2.01 -5.33
CA PRO A 108 6.78 -1.62 -6.69
C PRO A 108 5.58 -1.40 -7.62
N GLN A 109 4.55 -2.24 -7.50
CA GLN A 109 3.33 -2.17 -8.30
C GLN A 109 2.48 -0.97 -7.89
N VAL A 110 2.31 -0.74 -6.58
CA VAL A 110 1.54 0.40 -6.06
C VAL A 110 2.17 1.72 -6.49
N PHE A 111 3.49 1.88 -6.37
CA PHE A 111 4.17 3.10 -6.83
C PHE A 111 4.14 3.26 -8.36
N ALA A 112 4.16 2.16 -9.11
CA ALA A 112 3.95 2.19 -10.55
C ALA A 112 2.53 2.68 -10.92
N ILE A 113 1.50 2.26 -10.18
CA ILE A 113 0.12 2.77 -10.33
C ILE A 113 0.07 4.26 -10.05
N VAL A 114 0.63 4.72 -8.93
CA VAL A 114 0.66 6.17 -8.57
C VAL A 114 1.32 6.99 -9.67
N LYS A 115 2.45 6.51 -10.21
CA LYS A 115 3.14 7.17 -11.32
C LYS A 115 2.26 7.24 -12.58
N ASP A 116 1.59 6.16 -12.94
CA ASP A 116 0.73 6.14 -14.14
C ASP A 116 -0.54 6.98 -13.95
N THR A 117 -1.13 7.01 -12.76
CA THR A 117 -2.24 7.91 -12.42
C THR A 117 -1.82 9.37 -12.57
N ALA A 118 -0.65 9.76 -12.05
CA ALA A 118 -0.13 11.11 -12.21
C ALA A 118 0.09 11.48 -13.68
N ARG A 119 0.61 10.54 -14.49
CA ARG A 119 0.74 10.72 -15.94
C ARG A 119 -0.63 10.94 -16.58
N ARG A 120 -1.63 10.10 -16.28
CA ARG A 120 -2.98 10.21 -16.86
C ARG A 120 -3.60 11.58 -16.59
N PHE A 121 -3.49 12.08 -15.36
CA PHE A 121 -3.99 13.41 -15.01
C PHE A 121 -3.18 14.56 -15.63
N ALA A 122 -1.88 14.36 -15.87
CA ALA A 122 -1.05 15.39 -16.51
C ALA A 122 -1.22 15.45 -18.04
N GLU A 123 -1.49 14.32 -18.67
CA GLU A 123 -1.54 14.19 -20.13
C GLU A 123 -2.95 14.25 -20.71
N ASN A 124 -4.00 14.13 -19.88
CA ASN A 124 -5.40 14.14 -20.33
C ASN A 124 -6.19 15.19 -19.54
N GLU A 125 -7.04 15.95 -20.23
CA GLU A 125 -7.96 16.91 -19.59
C GLU A 125 -9.01 16.18 -18.73
N GLU A 126 -9.41 14.98 -19.16
CA GLU A 126 -10.39 14.14 -18.48
C GLU A 126 -9.92 12.68 -18.41
N THR A 127 -10.32 11.98 -17.35
CA THR A 127 -10.05 10.55 -17.16
C THR A 127 -11.37 9.81 -16.96
N ILE A 128 -11.83 9.11 -18.00
CA ILE A 128 -13.12 8.42 -18.01
C ILE A 128 -12.99 7.03 -17.37
N VAL A 129 -13.88 6.72 -16.44
CA VAL A 129 -13.97 5.45 -15.71
C VAL A 129 -15.43 5.02 -15.59
N THR A 130 -15.64 3.73 -15.37
CA THR A 130 -16.94 3.21 -14.96
C THR A 130 -17.27 3.73 -13.56
N ALA A 131 -18.41 4.41 -13.43
CA ALA A 131 -18.85 5.01 -12.17
C ALA A 131 -19.14 3.95 -11.10
N THR A 132 -18.47 4.08 -9.96
CA THR A 132 -18.72 3.33 -8.73
C THR A 132 -19.58 4.14 -7.76
N ASP A 133 -20.08 3.53 -6.70
CA ASP A 133 -20.84 4.23 -5.66
C ASP A 133 -20.04 5.37 -5.02
N PHE A 134 -18.72 5.18 -4.86
CA PHE A 134 -17.83 6.22 -4.36
C PHE A 134 -17.75 7.43 -5.30
N ASP A 135 -17.74 7.20 -6.62
CA ASP A 135 -17.72 8.29 -7.59
C ASP A 135 -19.03 9.08 -7.57
N ARG A 136 -20.17 8.38 -7.37
CA ARG A 136 -21.49 9.00 -7.21
C ARG A 136 -21.56 9.81 -5.90
N GLU A 137 -21.01 9.30 -4.82
CA GLU A 137 -20.91 10.02 -3.54
C GLU A 137 -20.05 11.28 -3.71
N LEU A 138 -18.90 11.19 -4.38
CA LEU A 138 -18.05 12.35 -4.68
C LEU A 138 -18.78 13.39 -5.51
N ALA A 139 -19.46 12.98 -6.60
CA ALA A 139 -20.20 13.88 -7.47
C ALA A 139 -21.47 14.47 -6.79
N SER A 140 -21.98 13.84 -5.73
CA SER A 140 -23.15 14.34 -5.00
C SER A 140 -22.86 15.61 -4.19
N ASN A 141 -21.58 15.86 -3.87
CA ASN A 141 -21.16 17.09 -3.21
C ASN A 141 -20.96 18.21 -4.24
N PRO A 142 -21.77 19.28 -4.23
CA PRO A 142 -21.65 20.38 -5.21
C PRO A 142 -20.32 21.13 -5.16
N ALA A 143 -19.52 20.98 -4.10
CA ALA A 143 -18.19 21.56 -4.01
C ALA A 143 -17.11 20.79 -4.79
N ASN A 144 -17.39 19.56 -5.25
CA ASN A 144 -16.47 18.74 -6.02
C ASN A 144 -16.70 18.98 -7.53
N ASP A 145 -16.07 20.01 -8.08
CA ASP A 145 -16.15 20.37 -9.51
C ASP A 145 -15.27 19.51 -10.44
N PHE A 146 -14.52 18.56 -9.87
CA PHE A 146 -13.56 17.70 -10.57
C PHE A 146 -14.10 16.29 -10.88
N VAL A 147 -15.37 16.00 -10.56
CA VAL A 147 -16.02 14.72 -10.88
C VAL A 147 -17.42 14.97 -11.45
N THR A 148 -17.70 14.36 -12.60
CA THR A 148 -19.00 14.39 -13.26
C THR A 148 -19.48 12.96 -13.50
N ILE A 149 -20.78 12.71 -13.41
CA ILE A 149 -21.40 11.42 -13.73
C ILE A 149 -22.28 11.60 -14.95
N ASP A 150 -21.94 10.94 -16.05
CA ASP A 150 -22.83 10.82 -17.21
C ASP A 150 -23.94 9.81 -16.90
N GLY A 151 -25.18 10.24 -17.15
CA GLY A 151 -26.41 9.53 -16.79
C GLY A 151 -26.71 8.31 -17.65
#